data_AF-A0A7C3SSN9-F1
#
_entry.id   AF-A0A7C3SSN9-F1
#
_cell.length_a   1.000
_cell.length_b   1.000
_cell.length_c   1.000
_cell.angle_alpha   90.00
_cell.angle_beta   90.00
_cell.angle_gamma   90.00
#
_symmetry.space_group_name_H-M   'P 1'
#
loop_
_entity.id
_entity.type
_entity.pdbx_description
1 polymer ?
#
loop_
_entity_poly.entity_id
_entity_poly.type
_entity_poly.pdbx_seq_one_letter_code
_entity_poly.pdbx_strand_id
1 'polypeptide(L)'
;MLFRQKRPTWLTQLLRNQEIKESQSVTENETFLIEREMMLKGTDVPRGNKIVRQFAVMVNGAVYVVTSGERVSRAVYEALLEAGAVIPIPGVDIKPRSQTSGSLRIEDDSVIENDT
;
A
#
# COMPACT_ATOMS: atom_id res chain seq x y z
N MET A 1 15.19 -53.36 -0.50
CA MET A 1 15.75 -52.10 0.03
C MET A 1 15.08 -50.94 -0.71
N LEU A 2 14.18 -50.20 -0.05
CA LEU A 2 13.47 -49.06 -0.66
C LEU A 2 14.32 -47.81 -0.51
N PHE A 3 14.97 -47.40 -1.60
CA PHE A 3 15.74 -46.16 -1.64
C PHE A 3 14.80 -44.97 -1.52
N ARG A 4 14.86 -44.28 -0.37
CA ARG A 4 14.32 -42.92 -0.21
C ARG A 4 15.12 -41.99 -1.10
N GLN A 5 14.68 -41.78 -2.34
CA GLN A 5 15.24 -40.76 -3.21
C GLN A 5 14.90 -39.39 -2.60
N LYS A 6 15.91 -38.74 -2.00
CA LYS A 6 15.79 -37.35 -1.55
C LYS A 6 15.56 -36.49 -2.79
N ARG A 7 14.54 -35.62 -2.73
CA ARG A 7 14.25 -34.68 -3.81
C ARG A 7 15.50 -33.84 -4.08
N PRO A 8 15.88 -33.66 -5.34
CA PRO A 8 17.06 -32.89 -5.69
C PRO A 8 16.82 -31.40 -5.36
N THR A 9 17.89 -30.71 -4.94
CA THR A 9 17.84 -29.33 -4.41
C THR A 9 17.26 -28.31 -5.40
N TRP A 10 17.46 -28.53 -6.69
CA TRP A 10 16.90 -27.70 -7.75
C TRP A 10 15.37 -27.73 -7.79
N LEU A 11 14.75 -28.89 -7.50
CA LEU A 11 13.30 -29.03 -7.49
C LEU A 11 12.68 -28.25 -6.31
N THR A 12 13.31 -28.29 -5.13
CA THR A 12 12.89 -27.49 -3.98
C THR A 12 13.03 -25.99 -4.21
N GLN A 13 14.09 -25.57 -4.90
CA GLN A 13 14.26 -24.16 -5.29
C GLN A 13 13.20 -23.72 -6.29
N LEU A 14 12.87 -24.57 -7.27
CA LEU A 14 11.89 -24.24 -8.30
C LEU A 14 10.47 -24.14 -7.74
N LEU A 15 10.09 -25.07 -6.85
CA LEU A 15 8.82 -25.02 -6.13
C LEU A 15 8.73 -23.76 -5.26
N ARG A 16 9.81 -23.43 -4.52
CA ARG A 16 9.87 -22.21 -3.71
C ARG A 16 9.72 -20.94 -4.58
N ASN A 17 10.37 -20.90 -5.73
CA ASN A 17 10.28 -19.77 -6.66
C ASN A 17 8.88 -19.65 -7.31
N GLN A 18 8.21 -20.77 -7.58
CA GLN A 18 6.83 -20.77 -8.06
C GLN A 18 5.85 -20.27 -6.99
N GLU A 19 6.00 -20.74 -5.75
CA GLU A 19 5.18 -20.32 -4.62
C GLU A 19 5.34 -18.81 -4.33
N ILE A 20 6.56 -18.28 -4.46
CA ILE A 20 6.83 -16.83 -4.38
C ILE A 20 6.13 -16.07 -5.51
N LYS A 21 6.13 -16.61 -6.73
CA LYS A 21 5.53 -15.96 -7.90
C LYS A 21 4.00 -15.95 -7.86
N GLU A 22 3.37 -16.99 -7.33
CA GLU A 22 1.92 -17.03 -7.10
C GLU A 22 1.50 -16.07 -5.97
N SER A 23 2.30 -16.00 -4.90
CA SER A 23 2.06 -15.09 -3.76
C SER A 23 2.31 -13.60 -4.10
N GLN A 24 3.14 -13.32 -5.10
CA GLN A 24 3.49 -11.96 -5.57
C GLN A 24 2.76 -11.57 -6.87
N SER A 25 1.58 -12.13 -7.14
CA SER A 25 0.64 -11.50 -8.07
C SER A 25 0.02 -10.27 -7.38
N VAL A 26 0.86 -9.28 -7.08
CA VAL A 26 0.46 -7.98 -6.56
C VAL A 26 -0.51 -7.39 -7.58
N THR A 27 -1.76 -7.23 -7.17
CA THR A 27 -2.80 -6.64 -7.99
C THR A 27 -2.55 -5.15 -8.19
N GLU A 28 -1.54 -4.80 -8.98
CA GLU A 28 -1.22 -3.40 -9.29
C GLU A 28 -2.32 -2.71 -10.11
N ASN A 29 -3.23 -3.51 -10.70
CA ASN A 29 -4.37 -3.04 -11.50
C ASN A 29 -5.70 -2.99 -10.72
N GLU A 30 -5.70 -3.24 -9.41
CA GLU A 30 -6.92 -3.11 -8.62
C GLU A 30 -7.33 -1.64 -8.51
N THR A 31 -8.58 -1.37 -8.90
CA THR A 31 -9.19 -0.05 -8.76
C THR A 31 -10.41 -0.13 -7.85
N PHE A 32 -10.49 0.81 -6.91
CA PHE A 32 -11.53 0.86 -5.89
C PHE A 32 -12.51 1.98 -6.23
N LEU A 33 -13.80 1.65 -6.29
CA LEU A 33 -14.85 2.64 -6.47
C LEU A 33 -15.10 3.32 -5.14
N ILE A 34 -15.03 4.65 -5.12
CA ILE A 34 -15.32 5.44 -3.91
C ILE A 34 -16.74 5.97 -4.00
N GLU A 35 -17.68 5.33 -3.32
CA GLU A 35 -19.07 5.81 -3.27
C GLU A 35 -19.22 7.02 -2.35
N ARG A 36 -20.33 7.76 -2.50
CA ARG A 36 -20.58 8.99 -1.74
C ARG A 36 -20.71 8.69 -0.24
N GLU A 37 -21.35 7.59 0.08
CA GLU A 37 -21.65 7.09 1.41
C GLU A 37 -20.38 6.68 2.15
N MET A 38 -19.34 6.30 1.40
CA MET A 38 -18.04 5.97 1.97
C MET A 38 -17.23 7.22 2.36
N MET A 39 -17.44 8.37 1.70
CA MET A 39 -16.66 9.58 1.95
C MET A 39 -17.13 10.32 3.20
N LEU A 40 -16.34 10.23 4.28
CA LEU A 40 -16.56 10.92 5.55
C LEU A 40 -16.11 12.39 5.52
N LYS A 41 -15.07 12.69 4.73
CA LYS A 41 -14.50 14.04 4.58
C LYS A 41 -14.65 14.52 3.14
N GLY A 42 -14.57 15.84 2.96
CA GLY A 42 -14.62 16.50 1.67
C GLY A 42 -15.66 17.60 1.58
N THR A 43 -15.68 18.27 0.45
CA THR A 43 -16.61 19.36 0.15
C THR A 43 -17.59 18.90 -0.92
N ASP A 44 -18.87 19.24 -0.75
CA ASP A 44 -19.89 18.99 -1.77
C ASP A 44 -19.75 20.05 -2.88
N VAL A 45 -19.51 19.58 -4.10
CA VAL A 45 -19.26 20.41 -5.29
C VAL A 45 -20.32 20.09 -6.35
N PRO A 46 -21.00 21.10 -6.93
CA PRO A 46 -21.91 20.88 -8.04
C PRO A 46 -21.14 20.49 -9.30
N ARG A 47 -21.49 19.36 -9.90
CA ARG A 47 -20.88 18.83 -11.13
C ARG A 47 -21.97 18.44 -12.13
N GLY A 48 -22.34 19.38 -12.99
CA GLY A 48 -23.47 19.22 -13.91
C GLY A 48 -24.79 19.14 -13.13
N ASN A 49 -25.55 18.06 -13.33
CA ASN A 49 -26.84 17.86 -12.67
C ASN A 49 -26.77 17.08 -11.34
N LYS A 50 -25.56 16.87 -10.78
CA LYS A 50 -25.37 16.14 -9.53
C LYS A 50 -24.41 16.88 -8.59
N ILE A 51 -24.59 16.67 -7.29
CA ILE A 51 -23.65 17.10 -6.26
C ILE A 51 -22.72 15.94 -5.95
N VAL A 52 -21.41 16.15 -6.13
CA VAL A 52 -20.38 15.16 -5.81
C VAL A 52 -19.59 15.62 -4.60
N ARG A 53 -19.15 14.68 -3.76
CA ARG A 53 -18.21 15.00 -2.67
C ARG A 53 -16.79 14.91 -3.21
N GLN A 54 -15.97 15.90 -2.93
CA GLN A 54 -14.58 15.98 -3.41
C GLN A 54 -13.61 16.11 -2.24
N PHE A 55 -12.49 15.39 -2.31
CA PHE A 55 -11.42 15.46 -1.32
C PHE A 55 -10.05 15.37 -2.01
N ALA A 56 -9.10 16.22 -1.60
CA ALA A 56 -7.74 16.19 -2.12
C ALA A 56 -6.83 15.43 -1.14
N VAL A 57 -6.07 14.46 -1.67
CA VAL A 57 -5.12 13.66 -0.90
C VAL A 57 -3.75 13.71 -1.56
N MET A 58 -2.69 13.78 -0.75
CA MET A 58 -1.31 13.78 -1.24
C MET A 58 -0.76 12.35 -1.21
N VAL A 59 -0.24 11.88 -2.34
CA VAL A 59 0.33 10.54 -2.49
C VAL A 59 1.67 10.69 -3.22
N ASN A 60 2.76 10.25 -2.59
CA ASN A 60 4.12 10.33 -3.16
C ASN A 60 4.48 11.72 -3.72
N GLY A 61 4.07 12.79 -3.04
CA GLY A 61 4.34 14.18 -3.46
C GLY A 61 3.43 14.74 -4.55
N ALA A 62 2.51 13.94 -5.11
CA ALA A 62 1.47 14.41 -6.04
C ALA A 62 0.12 14.57 -5.32
N VAL A 63 -0.64 15.59 -5.70
CA VAL A 63 -1.99 15.84 -5.16
C VAL A 63 -3.02 15.21 -6.09
N TYR A 64 -3.82 14.30 -5.54
CA TYR A 64 -4.93 13.64 -6.22
C TYR A 64 -6.25 14.20 -5.68
N VAL A 65 -7.06 14.73 -6.59
CA VAL A 65 -8.39 15.23 -6.24
C VAL A 65 -9.41 14.13 -6.56
N VAL A 66 -9.90 13.47 -5.52
CA VAL A 66 -10.81 12.33 -5.62
C VAL A 66 -12.25 12.79 -5.48
N THR A 67 -13.10 12.33 -6.39
CA THR A 67 -14.54 12.62 -6.36
C THR A 67 -15.38 11.38 -6.05
N SER A 68 -16.52 11.55 -5.38
CA SER A 68 -17.48 10.46 -5.16
C SER A 68 -18.00 9.92 -6.49
N GLY A 69 -17.95 8.60 -6.67
CA GLY A 69 -18.26 7.87 -7.89
C GLY A 69 -17.06 7.59 -8.80
N GLU A 70 -15.84 7.93 -8.36
CA GLU A 70 -14.60 7.72 -9.11
C GLU A 70 -13.91 6.41 -8.71
N ARG A 71 -13.24 5.76 -9.67
CA ARG A 71 -12.38 4.61 -9.40
C ARG A 71 -10.95 5.10 -9.18
N VAL A 72 -10.38 4.78 -8.03
CA VAL A 72 -9.03 5.19 -7.66
C VAL A 72 -8.09 4.00 -7.59
N SER A 73 -6.79 4.24 -7.76
CA SER A 73 -5.77 3.21 -7.57
C SER A 73 -5.65 2.82 -6.09
N ARG A 74 -5.04 1.65 -5.84
CA ARG A 74 -4.74 1.19 -4.49
C ARG A 74 -4.00 2.25 -3.65
N ALA A 75 -2.96 2.88 -4.20
CA ALA A 75 -2.16 3.86 -3.48
C ALA A 75 -2.97 5.10 -3.03
N VAL A 76 -3.91 5.55 -3.87
CA VAL A 76 -4.80 6.66 -3.52
C VAL A 76 -5.82 6.22 -2.48
N TYR A 77 -6.37 5.02 -2.61
CA TYR A 77 -7.31 4.46 -1.65
C TYR A 77 -6.69 4.27 -0.25
N GLU A 78 -5.46 3.74 -0.18
CA GLU A 78 -4.67 3.65 1.05
C GLU A 78 -4.50 5.02 1.71
N ALA A 79 -4.10 6.03 0.94
CA ALA A 79 -3.92 7.38 1.47
C ALA A 79 -5.24 8.01 1.96
N LEU A 80 -6.37 7.71 1.30
CA LEU A 80 -7.69 8.17 1.77
C LEU A 80 -8.08 7.53 3.11
N LEU A 81 -7.72 6.26 3.32
CA LEU A 81 -7.95 5.57 4.59
C LEU A 81 -7.06 6.10 5.70
N GLU A 82 -5.76 6.31 5.42
CA GLU A 82 -4.83 6.93 6.35
C GLU A 82 -5.26 8.34 6.75
N ALA A 83 -5.80 9.11 5.81
CA ALA A 83 -6.39 10.43 6.08
C ALA A 83 -7.71 10.37 6.87
N GLY A 84 -8.29 9.18 7.07
CA GLY A 84 -9.62 8.98 7.65
C GLY A 84 -10.71 9.70 6.84
N ALA A 85 -10.52 9.79 5.52
CA ALA A 85 -11.44 10.47 4.62
C ALA A 85 -12.53 9.55 4.09
N VAL A 86 -12.28 8.23 4.09
CA VAL A 86 -13.23 7.21 3.62
C VAL A 86 -13.38 6.05 4.62
N ILE A 87 -14.53 5.39 4.58
CA ILE A 87 -14.79 4.13 5.30
C ILE A 87 -14.15 2.97 4.51
N PRO A 88 -13.42 2.06 5.15
CA PRO A 88 -12.86 0.88 4.48
C PRO A 88 -13.95 -0.05 3.94
N ILE A 89 -13.75 -0.52 2.71
CA ILE A 89 -14.60 -1.54 2.08
C ILE A 89 -14.43 -2.86 2.85
N PRO A 90 -15.52 -3.49 3.33
CA PRO A 90 -15.45 -4.74 4.05
C PRO A 90 -14.83 -5.85 3.18
N GLY A 91 -13.83 -6.56 3.72
CA GLY A 91 -13.14 -7.64 3.03
C GLY A 91 -11.89 -7.24 2.24
N VAL A 92 -11.56 -5.95 2.16
CA VAL A 92 -10.27 -5.50 1.62
C VAL A 92 -9.28 -5.39 2.80
N ASP A 93 -8.38 -6.36 2.95
CA ASP A 93 -7.28 -6.29 3.93
C ASP A 93 -6.18 -5.37 3.41
N ILE A 94 -6.12 -4.17 3.96
CA ILE A 94 -5.17 -3.14 3.56
C ILE A 94 -4.22 -3.00 4.72
N LYS A 95 -3.11 -3.74 4.66
CA LYS A 95 -2.05 -3.55 5.65
C LYS A 95 -1.51 -2.12 5.46
N PRO A 96 -1.51 -1.28 6.51
CA PRO A 96 -0.89 0.03 6.41
C PRO A 96 0.54 -0.18 5.94
N ARG A 97 0.99 0.63 4.98
CA ARG A 97 2.37 0.59 4.50
C ARG A 97 3.24 1.03 5.68
N SER A 98 3.64 0.08 6.52
CA SER A 98 4.60 0.28 7.60
C SER A 98 5.72 1.09 6.98
N GLN A 99 5.89 2.32 7.45
CA GLN A 99 7.02 3.14 7.09
C GLN A 99 8.23 2.22 7.17
N THR A 100 8.93 2.08 6.05
CA THR A 100 10.21 1.39 6.03
C THR A 100 10.98 1.91 7.22
N SER A 101 11.29 1.02 8.17
CA SER A 101 12.27 1.26 9.21
C SER A 101 13.59 1.53 8.49
N GLY A 102 13.74 2.74 7.98
CA GLY A 102 15.02 3.32 7.67
C GLY A 102 15.70 3.39 9.02
N SER A 103 16.48 2.35 9.31
CA SER A 103 17.53 2.45 10.30
C SER A 103 18.46 3.55 9.78
N LEU A 104 18.15 4.79 10.14
CA LEU A 104 19.10 5.88 10.17
C LEU A 104 20.15 5.42 11.19
N ARG A 105 21.18 4.75 10.68
CA ARG A 105 22.43 4.58 11.40
C ARG A 105 23.00 5.98 11.51
N ILE A 106 22.75 6.61 12.65
CA ILE A 106 23.51 7.76 13.09
C ILE A 106 24.90 7.16 13.35
N GLU A 107 25.81 7.39 12.42
CA GLU A 107 27.24 7.15 12.67
C GLU A 107 27.64 8.23 13.68
N ASP A 108 27.70 7.85 14.95
CA ASP A 108 28.31 8.66 15.99
C ASP A 108 29.80 8.80 15.64
N ASP A 109 30.17 9.93 15.06
CA ASP A 109 31.57 10.33 14.86
C ASP A 109 32.21 10.56 16.24
N SER A 110 32.94 9.54 16.68
CA SER A 110 33.78 9.57 17.87
C SER A 110 34.89 10.63 17.72
N VAL A 111 34.94 11.59 18.66
CA VAL A 111 36.19 12.28 19.00
C VAL A 111 36.51 11.94 20.46
N ILE A 112 37.31 10.89 20.64
CA ILE A 112 37.99 10.62 21.90
C ILE A 112 39.31 11.38 21.82
N GLU A 113 39.34 12.60 22.32
CA GLU A 113 40.61 13.27 22.63
C GLU A 113 41.15 12.66 23.92
N ASN A 114 41.93 11.59 23.77
CA ASN A 114 42.98 11.28 24.71
C ASN A 114 44.23 12.01 24.22
N ASP A 115 44.71 13.00 24.97
CA ASP A 115 46.15 13.22 25.10
C ASP A 115 46.50 14.07 26.33
N THR A 116 47.21 13.41 27.25
CA THR A 116 48.17 13.87 28.28
C THR A 116 47.78 14.88 29.35
#